data_AF-A0A9P5P4S7-F1
#
_entry.id   AF-A0A9P5P4S7-F1
#
_cell.length_a   1.000
_cell.length_b   1.000
_cell.length_c   1.000
_cell.angle_alpha   90.00
_cell.angle_beta   90.00
_cell.angle_gamma   90.00
#
_symmetry.space_group_name_H-M   'P 1'
#
loop_
_entity.id
_entity.type
_entity.pdbx_description
1 polymer ?
#
loop_
_entity_poly.entity_id
_entity_poly.type
_entity_poly.pdbx_seq_one_letter_code
_entity_poly.pdbx_strand_id
1 'polypeptide(L)'
;MALVPFTSSVSSRLSSQPQLRPLRRKLPGIEEAFELMHERHDIMWRRAVEKRKHREEQIQRQLDSALMARAMAEEELKLLTQVMLGRRTMKDFLSTFSRPTFTTREDLLNVSKKGARSRIWNDRVDSKEAPRQSLAVVTYAGSLSTSRTGNVPNSSSMTNDPLGYDQVTPRPRAARPVATIANSPSIASSRLGSGIDGRPKDLVKASLVALIHDAHNGDSDATEKCKKLYREAQRSEERGRSYGMRFMLNEWNRNHTRHPYLSVAYALAEIKVQCDEEHTAGDDDSTSSVSQTAFSHISHPALFGRRHTTSIRNPTKKEPPEVWYEFYKVHRASWPNGVRKDSNGDPHLPDLRASRIYALARSVGPLRVRFTEVMISLFAVPGRYRQLVETLGVRIPAKMDIVTFEPTVLSGAEADTMDQEDVARHYAQCGLTVAQAEECVEPWAAEYRRQREQKHRKKEEQDS
;
A
#
# COMPACT_ATOMS: atom_id res chain seq x y z
N MET A 1 74.21 11.18 14.60
CA MET A 1 72.96 10.39 14.55
C MET A 1 73.08 9.28 15.57
N ALA A 2 72.44 9.44 16.73
CA ALA A 2 72.56 8.52 17.86
C ALA A 2 71.33 7.60 17.91
N LEU A 3 71.57 6.29 17.86
CA LEU A 3 70.57 5.24 18.07
C LEU A 3 70.50 4.92 19.56
N VAL A 4 69.28 4.96 20.12
CA VAL A 4 69.00 4.58 21.52
C VAL A 4 68.27 3.24 21.51
N PRO A 5 68.69 2.24 22.30
CA PRO A 5 67.99 0.98 22.42
C PRO A 5 66.94 1.05 23.54
N PHE A 6 65.73 0.54 23.26
CA PHE A 6 64.66 0.40 24.24
C PHE A 6 64.78 -0.98 24.89
N THR A 7 65.24 -1.02 26.14
CA THR A 7 65.26 -2.25 26.94
C THR A 7 63.96 -2.40 27.72
N SER A 8 63.35 -3.57 27.59
CA SER A 8 62.21 -4.06 28.34
C SER A 8 62.59 -4.31 29.80
N SER A 9 62.04 -3.51 30.73
CA SER A 9 62.13 -3.77 32.17
C SER A 9 60.79 -4.25 32.71
N VAL A 10 60.81 -5.52 33.10
CA VAL A 10 59.78 -6.23 33.87
C VAL A 10 59.69 -5.61 35.26
N SER A 11 58.52 -5.09 35.64
CA SER A 11 58.25 -4.65 37.01
C SER A 11 57.07 -5.41 37.59
N SER A 12 57.40 -6.51 38.25
CA SER A 12 56.52 -7.34 39.06
C SER A 12 56.18 -6.60 40.36
N ARG A 13 55.10 -5.81 40.38
CA ARG A 13 54.52 -5.31 41.64
C ARG A 13 53.45 -6.28 42.13
N LEU A 14 53.87 -7.08 43.10
CA LEU A 14 53.03 -7.71 44.11
C LEU A 14 52.11 -6.64 44.73
N SER A 15 50.84 -6.62 44.33
CA SER A 15 49.78 -5.90 45.02
C SER A 15 48.85 -6.93 45.65
N SER A 16 48.99 -7.04 46.96
CA SER A 16 48.18 -7.80 47.91
C SER A 16 46.71 -7.40 47.76
N GLN A 17 45.96 -8.20 46.99
CA GLN A 17 44.50 -8.11 46.98
C GLN A 17 43.95 -8.60 48.34
N PRO A 18 43.09 -7.83 49.00
CA PRO A 18 42.38 -8.29 50.18
C PRO A 18 41.45 -9.44 49.77
N GLN A 19 41.62 -10.59 50.41
CA GLN A 19 40.73 -11.73 50.27
C GLN A 19 39.32 -11.35 50.75
N LEU A 20 38.52 -10.81 49.83
CA LEU A 20 37.08 -10.66 50.01
C LEU A 20 36.49 -12.06 50.06
N ARG A 21 36.22 -12.53 51.27
CA ARG A 21 35.42 -13.74 51.50
C ARG A 21 34.10 -13.58 50.73
N PRO A 22 33.74 -14.52 49.83
CA PRO A 22 32.51 -14.43 49.07
C PRO A 22 31.35 -14.68 50.02
N LEU A 23 30.77 -13.62 50.58
CA LEU A 23 29.44 -13.63 51.18
C LEU A 23 28.42 -13.74 50.03
N ARG A 24 28.41 -14.87 49.32
CA ARG A 24 27.27 -15.30 48.50
C ARG A 24 26.19 -15.79 49.45
N ARG A 25 25.57 -14.87 50.20
CA ARG A 25 24.22 -15.11 50.70
C ARG A 25 23.34 -15.12 49.45
N LYS A 26 22.99 -16.32 48.99
CA LYS A 26 21.91 -16.54 48.02
C LYS A 26 20.72 -15.74 48.54
N LEU A 27 20.35 -14.67 47.86
CA LEU A 27 19.16 -13.89 48.20
C LEU A 27 17.99 -14.71 47.67
N PRO A 28 17.25 -15.44 48.53
CA PRO A 28 16.14 -16.26 48.06
C PRO A 28 15.14 -15.33 47.38
N GLY A 29 15.00 -15.49 46.06
CA GLY A 29 14.08 -14.71 45.23
C GLY A 29 14.70 -14.07 43.99
N ILE A 30 16.03 -13.84 43.93
CA ILE A 30 16.65 -13.30 42.70
C ILE A 30 16.72 -14.38 41.62
N GLU A 31 17.12 -15.60 41.99
CA GLU A 31 17.15 -16.72 41.05
C GLU A 31 15.75 -17.07 40.53
N GLU A 32 14.75 -17.08 41.42
CA GLU A 32 13.34 -17.33 41.06
C GLU A 32 12.78 -16.23 40.13
N ALA A 33 13.10 -14.96 40.40
CA ALA A 33 12.71 -13.86 39.50
C ALA A 33 13.39 -13.97 38.13
N PHE A 34 14.63 -14.45 38.07
CA PHE A 34 15.36 -14.64 36.82
C PHE A 34 14.78 -15.80 36.00
N GLU A 35 14.44 -16.92 36.65
CA GLU A 35 13.75 -18.06 36.02
C GLU A 35 12.38 -17.64 35.46
N LEU A 36 11.57 -16.92 36.24
CA LEU A 36 10.25 -16.45 35.81
C LEU A 36 10.33 -15.45 34.64
N MET A 37 11.37 -14.60 34.62
CA MET A 37 11.63 -13.71 33.48
C MET A 37 11.97 -14.50 32.21
N HIS A 38 12.80 -15.53 32.31
CA HIS A 38 13.17 -16.39 31.17
C HIS A 38 11.97 -17.16 30.64
N GLU A 39 11.16 -17.73 31.52
CA GLU A 39 9.93 -18.42 31.13
C GLU A 39 8.98 -17.48 30.37
N ARG A 40 8.81 -16.25 30.86
CA ARG A 40 7.99 -15.24 30.16
C ARG A 40 8.58 -14.86 28.81
N HIS A 41 9.89 -14.69 28.71
CA HIS A 41 10.58 -14.43 27.45
C HIS A 41 10.38 -15.56 26.44
N ASP A 42 10.48 -16.82 26.87
CA ASP A 42 10.27 -17.99 26.03
C ASP A 42 8.83 -18.14 25.54
N ILE A 43 7.84 -17.79 26.37
CA ILE A 43 6.43 -17.73 25.96
C ILE A 43 6.21 -16.64 24.91
N MET A 44 6.77 -15.43 25.13
CA MET A 44 6.67 -14.34 24.17
C MET A 44 7.34 -14.70 22.83
N TRP A 45 8.52 -15.32 22.88
CA TRP A 45 9.24 -15.78 21.70
C TRP A 45 8.43 -16.82 20.91
N ARG A 46 7.87 -17.84 21.59
CA ARG A 46 7.01 -18.84 20.94
C ARG A 46 5.79 -18.21 20.26
N ARG A 47 5.11 -17.28 20.93
CA ARG A 47 3.98 -16.53 20.33
C ARG A 47 4.39 -15.71 19.11
N ALA A 48 5.57 -15.08 19.15
CA ALA A 48 6.09 -14.32 18.03
C ALA A 48 6.40 -15.22 16.82
N VAL A 49 6.97 -16.40 17.06
CA VAL A 49 7.25 -17.41 16.02
C VAL A 49 5.95 -17.95 15.41
N GLU A 50 4.95 -18.29 16.24
CA GLU A 50 3.63 -18.73 15.75
C GLU A 50 2.92 -17.65 14.92
N LYS A 51 2.96 -16.40 15.39
CA LYS A 51 2.38 -15.26 14.65
C LYS A 51 3.08 -15.04 13.31
N ARG A 52 4.40 -15.23 13.25
CA ARG A 52 5.15 -15.19 11.99
C ARG A 52 4.74 -16.33 11.06
N LYS A 53 4.65 -17.56 11.57
CA LYS A 53 4.20 -18.73 10.80
C LYS A 53 2.80 -18.53 10.23
N HIS A 54 1.87 -18.00 11.03
CA HIS A 54 0.50 -17.71 10.57
C HIS A 54 0.46 -16.65 9.46
N ARG A 55 1.31 -15.60 9.55
CA ARG A 55 1.45 -14.61 8.49
C ARG A 55 2.02 -15.22 7.22
N GLU A 56 3.04 -16.07 7.33
CA GLU A 56 3.64 -16.79 6.20
C GLU A 56 2.60 -17.71 5.52
N GLU A 57 1.79 -18.45 6.29
CA GLU A 57 0.69 -19.26 5.76
C GLU A 57 -0.39 -18.41 5.08
N GLN A 58 -0.72 -17.25 5.63
CA GLN A 58 -1.69 -16.33 5.02
C GLN A 58 -1.17 -15.77 3.69
N ILE A 59 0.09 -15.36 3.63
CA ILE A 59 0.75 -14.90 2.41
C ILE A 59 0.76 -16.02 1.37
N GLN A 60 1.09 -17.25 1.77
CA GLN A 60 1.09 -18.40 0.87
C GLN A 60 -0.31 -18.66 0.28
N ARG A 61 -1.38 -18.60 1.10
CA ARG A 61 -2.76 -18.74 0.61
C ARG A 61 -3.15 -17.65 -0.37
N GLN A 62 -2.70 -16.41 -0.13
CA GLN A 62 -2.94 -15.30 -1.05
C GLN A 62 -2.18 -15.50 -2.37
N LEU A 63 -0.93 -15.97 -2.32
CA LEU A 63 -0.13 -16.29 -3.50
C LEU A 63 -0.77 -17.41 -4.32
N ASP A 64 -1.17 -18.51 -3.67
CA ASP A 64 -1.85 -19.63 -4.33
C ASP A 64 -3.16 -19.19 -5.00
N SER A 65 -3.94 -18.33 -4.32
CA SER A 65 -5.16 -17.75 -4.90
C SER A 65 -4.88 -16.87 -6.11
N ALA A 66 -3.80 -16.07 -6.08
CA ALA A 66 -3.41 -15.23 -7.20
C ALA A 66 -2.91 -16.05 -8.40
N LEU A 67 -2.15 -17.12 -8.15
CA LEU A 67 -1.69 -18.05 -9.19
C LEU A 67 -2.85 -18.78 -9.85
N MET A 68 -3.85 -19.21 -9.08
CA MET A 68 -5.08 -19.80 -9.64
C MET A 68 -5.88 -18.80 -10.49
N ALA A 69 -6.02 -17.55 -10.03
CA ALA A 69 -6.68 -16.51 -10.80
C ALA A 69 -5.97 -16.23 -12.13
N ARG A 70 -4.63 -16.18 -12.11
CA ARG A 70 -3.81 -16.04 -13.32
C ARG A 70 -4.00 -17.22 -14.27
N ALA A 71 -3.96 -18.45 -13.78
CA ALA A 71 -4.14 -19.65 -14.59
C ALA A 71 -5.53 -19.69 -15.27
N MET A 72 -6.59 -19.27 -14.55
CA MET A 72 -7.92 -19.14 -15.14
C MET A 72 -7.95 -18.10 -16.26
N ALA A 73 -7.33 -16.93 -16.05
CA ALA A 73 -7.27 -15.89 -17.07
C ALA A 73 -6.48 -16.33 -18.32
N GLU A 74 -5.39 -17.09 -18.15
CA GLU A 74 -4.62 -17.64 -19.26
C GLU A 74 -5.44 -18.68 -20.07
N GLU A 75 -6.24 -19.52 -19.41
CA GLU A 75 -7.14 -20.46 -20.10
C GLU A 75 -8.28 -19.73 -20.83
N GLU A 76 -8.92 -18.73 -20.22
CA GLU A 76 -9.94 -17.90 -20.88
C GLU A 76 -9.38 -17.22 -22.14
N LEU A 77 -8.15 -16.70 -22.08
CA LEU A 77 -7.48 -16.09 -23.21
C LEU A 77 -7.20 -17.09 -24.34
N LYS A 78 -6.79 -18.33 -24.01
CA LYS A 78 -6.62 -19.40 -25.01
C LYS A 78 -7.93 -19.73 -25.69
N LEU A 79 -9.02 -19.82 -24.93
CA LEU A 79 -10.35 -20.11 -25.47
C LEU A 79 -10.83 -18.99 -26.41
N LEU A 80 -10.66 -17.73 -26.01
CA LEU A 80 -10.99 -16.58 -26.85
C LEU A 80 -10.17 -16.57 -28.15
N THR A 81 -8.88 -16.88 -28.06
CA THR A 81 -8.00 -16.98 -29.23
C THR A 81 -8.48 -18.06 -30.20
N GLN A 82 -8.94 -19.21 -29.71
CA GLN A 82 -9.52 -20.26 -30.58
C GLN A 82 -10.78 -19.81 -31.30
N VAL A 83 -11.62 -19.00 -30.65
CA VAL A 83 -12.80 -18.40 -31.29
C VAL A 83 -12.40 -17.43 -32.39
N MET A 84 -11.45 -16.53 -32.11
CA MET A 84 -10.97 -15.54 -33.08
C MET A 84 -10.31 -16.18 -34.30
N LEU A 85 -9.63 -17.32 -34.12
CA LEU A 85 -9.06 -18.10 -35.21
C LEU A 85 -10.09 -18.96 -35.98
N GLY A 86 -11.38 -18.84 -35.67
CA GLY A 86 -12.45 -19.62 -36.29
C GLY A 86 -12.40 -21.13 -35.96
N ARG A 87 -11.55 -21.53 -35.01
CA ARG A 87 -11.38 -22.93 -34.60
C ARG A 87 -12.48 -23.40 -33.64
N ARG A 88 -13.24 -22.47 -33.07
CA ARG A 88 -14.33 -22.73 -32.13
C ARG A 88 -15.46 -21.74 -32.35
N THR A 89 -16.71 -22.16 -32.23
CA THR A 89 -17.85 -21.25 -32.41
C THR A 89 -18.02 -20.38 -31.15
N MET A 90 -18.55 -19.16 -31.32
CA MET A 90 -18.88 -18.28 -30.19
C MET A 90 -19.87 -18.94 -29.21
N LYS A 91 -20.79 -19.77 -29.74
CA LYS A 91 -21.75 -20.52 -28.91
C LYS A 91 -21.05 -21.53 -28.00
N ASP A 92 -20.05 -22.24 -28.51
CA ASP A 92 -19.26 -23.18 -27.71
C ASP A 92 -18.39 -22.47 -26.66
N PHE A 93 -17.87 -21.29 -26.97
CA PHE A 93 -17.16 -20.45 -26.00
C PHE A 93 -18.10 -19.92 -24.91
N LEU A 94 -19.28 -19.41 -25.26
CA LEU A 94 -20.23 -18.93 -24.25
C LEU A 94 -20.74 -20.07 -23.35
N SER A 95 -20.80 -21.30 -23.87
CA SER A 95 -21.17 -22.48 -23.09
C SER A 95 -20.17 -22.81 -21.97
N THR A 96 -18.89 -22.43 -22.10
CA THR A 96 -17.89 -22.69 -21.05
C THR A 96 -18.08 -21.82 -19.81
N PHE A 97 -18.76 -20.67 -19.92
CA PHE A 97 -19.12 -19.85 -18.77
C PHE A 97 -20.38 -20.34 -18.03
N SER A 98 -21.30 -20.98 -18.75
CA SER A 98 -22.56 -21.50 -18.18
C SER A 98 -22.42 -22.92 -17.64
N ARG A 99 -21.43 -23.67 -18.12
CA ARG A 99 -20.99 -24.95 -17.57
C ARG A 99 -19.46 -24.94 -17.46
N PRO A 100 -18.91 -24.38 -16.37
CA PRO A 100 -17.47 -24.35 -16.16
C PRO A 100 -16.92 -25.78 -16.16
N THR A 101 -16.35 -26.21 -17.27
CA THR A 101 -15.48 -27.39 -17.35
C THR A 101 -14.08 -26.99 -16.92
N PHE A 102 -13.95 -26.29 -15.79
CA PHE A 102 -12.64 -26.10 -15.21
C PHE A 102 -12.22 -27.44 -14.61
N THR A 103 -11.08 -27.94 -15.05
CA THR A 103 -10.40 -29.07 -14.41
C THR A 103 -10.31 -28.76 -12.93
N THR A 104 -10.89 -29.63 -12.10
CA THR A 104 -10.88 -29.43 -10.65
C THR A 104 -9.44 -29.41 -10.13
N ARG A 105 -9.23 -28.90 -8.91
CA ARG A 105 -7.89 -28.93 -8.26
C ARG A 105 -7.35 -30.37 -8.20
N GLU A 106 -8.21 -31.37 -8.02
CA GLU A 106 -7.82 -32.78 -8.11
C GLU A 106 -7.40 -33.17 -9.54
N ASP A 107 -8.08 -32.69 -10.58
CA ASP A 107 -7.71 -32.98 -11.97
C ASP A 107 -6.37 -32.34 -12.36
N LEU A 108 -6.10 -31.10 -11.94
CA LEU A 108 -4.79 -30.45 -12.17
C LEU A 108 -3.64 -31.18 -11.45
N LEU A 109 -3.87 -31.63 -10.22
CA LEU A 109 -2.90 -32.45 -9.48
C LEU A 109 -2.75 -33.86 -10.08
N ASN A 110 -3.81 -34.43 -10.66
CA ASN A 110 -3.78 -35.72 -11.33
C ASN A 110 -3.15 -35.67 -12.72
N VAL A 111 -3.25 -34.55 -13.44
CA VAL A 111 -2.51 -34.30 -14.70
C VAL A 111 -1.01 -34.19 -14.45
N SER A 112 -0.59 -33.62 -13.32
CA SER A 112 0.82 -33.63 -12.90
C SER A 112 1.33 -35.03 -12.51
N LYS A 113 0.45 -35.95 -12.08
CA LYS A 113 0.81 -37.31 -11.66
C LYS A 113 0.73 -38.34 -12.79
N LYS A 114 -0.17 -38.15 -13.76
CA LYS A 114 -0.31 -39.00 -14.95
C LYS A 114 0.63 -38.50 -16.04
N GLY A 115 1.88 -38.93 -15.96
CA GLY A 115 2.97 -38.55 -16.86
C GLY A 115 2.69 -38.74 -18.35
N ALA A 116 2.10 -37.74 -18.99
CA ALA A 116 2.22 -37.52 -20.42
C ALA A 116 3.46 -36.66 -20.66
N ARG A 117 4.51 -37.31 -21.16
CA ARG A 117 5.76 -36.69 -21.61
C ARG A 117 5.47 -35.67 -22.72
N SER A 118 5.23 -34.41 -22.35
CA SER A 118 5.35 -33.27 -23.27
C SER A 118 6.73 -32.67 -23.08
N ARG A 119 7.62 -32.95 -24.04
CA ARG A 119 8.95 -32.36 -24.18
C ARG A 119 8.80 -30.87 -24.50
N ILE A 120 8.80 -30.00 -23.50
CA ILE A 120 9.01 -28.55 -23.72
C ILE A 120 10.08 -27.96 -22.78
N TRP A 121 10.67 -28.76 -21.88
CA TRP A 121 11.85 -28.31 -21.13
C TRP A 121 12.98 -29.30 -21.38
N ASN A 122 13.93 -28.86 -22.20
CA ASN A 122 15.28 -29.41 -22.18
C ASN A 122 15.85 -29.11 -20.81
N ASP A 123 15.95 -30.12 -19.97
CA ASP A 123 17.13 -30.27 -19.13
C ASP A 123 17.58 -31.72 -19.20
N ARG A 124 18.74 -31.87 -19.82
CA ARG A 124 19.50 -33.10 -19.93
C ARG A 124 20.55 -33.00 -18.83
N VAL A 125 20.34 -33.72 -17.73
CA VAL A 125 21.46 -34.17 -16.89
C VAL A 125 21.29 -35.68 -16.75
N ASP A 126 22.18 -36.40 -17.43
CA ASP A 126 22.36 -37.83 -17.28
C ASP A 126 22.91 -38.15 -15.89
N SER A 127 22.38 -39.19 -15.24
CA SER A 127 23.09 -40.05 -14.28
C SER A 127 22.26 -41.32 -13.95
N LYS A 128 22.53 -42.37 -14.72
CA LYS A 128 22.59 -43.82 -14.44
C LYS A 128 21.88 -44.45 -13.21
N GLU A 129 21.14 -45.53 -13.56
CA GLU A 129 21.09 -46.89 -12.96
C GLU A 129 20.58 -47.15 -11.51
N ALA A 130 19.30 -47.57 -11.45
CA ALA A 130 18.63 -48.74 -10.80
C ALA A 130 19.35 -49.65 -9.74
N PRO A 131 18.65 -50.57 -8.99
CA PRO A 131 17.19 -50.75 -8.74
C PRO A 131 16.77 -51.02 -7.26
N ARG A 132 15.46 -50.87 -7.01
CA ARG A 132 14.52 -51.60 -6.11
C ARG A 132 15.04 -52.39 -4.87
N GLN A 133 14.43 -52.09 -3.71
CA GLN A 133 13.85 -53.03 -2.72
C GLN A 133 12.99 -52.22 -1.71
N SER A 134 11.67 -52.42 -1.66
CA SER A 134 10.90 -53.26 -0.71
C SER A 134 10.70 -52.68 0.71
N LEU A 135 9.42 -52.47 1.02
CA LEU A 135 8.70 -52.33 2.30
C LEU A 135 9.47 -52.61 3.61
N ALA A 136 9.32 -51.72 4.61
CA ALA A 136 8.95 -52.09 5.99
C ALA A 136 8.53 -50.87 6.84
N VAL A 137 7.56 -51.13 7.71
CA VAL A 137 7.04 -50.33 8.82
C VAL A 137 8.05 -50.33 9.98
N VAL A 138 8.01 -49.30 10.84
CA VAL A 138 8.12 -49.31 12.33
C VAL A 138 8.87 -48.07 12.87
N THR A 139 8.21 -47.49 13.87
CA THR A 139 8.58 -46.44 14.85
C THR A 139 9.93 -46.60 15.55
N TYR A 140 10.63 -45.50 15.89
CA TYR A 140 10.80 -45.00 17.27
C TYR A 140 11.67 -43.72 17.33
N ALA A 141 11.59 -43.10 18.51
CA ALA A 141 12.16 -41.85 19.01
C ALA A 141 13.69 -41.65 18.87
N GLY A 142 14.12 -40.39 19.08
CA GLY A 142 15.49 -40.12 19.52
C GLY A 142 16.02 -38.73 19.23
N SER A 143 15.84 -37.83 20.19
CA SER A 143 16.85 -36.92 20.77
C SER A 143 17.86 -36.15 19.89
N LEU A 144 17.82 -34.82 20.10
CA LEU A 144 18.93 -33.93 20.46
C LEU A 144 20.31 -34.19 19.85
N SER A 145 20.87 -33.17 19.18
CA SER A 145 21.94 -32.33 19.77
C SER A 145 22.73 -31.55 18.71
N THR A 146 22.73 -30.23 18.91
CA THR A 146 23.86 -29.29 18.88
C THR A 146 24.86 -29.22 17.72
N SER A 147 25.19 -27.95 17.45
CA SER A 147 26.49 -27.40 17.02
C SER A 147 26.73 -27.49 15.50
N ARG A 148 27.44 -26.58 14.83
CA ARG A 148 28.35 -25.52 15.27
C ARG A 148 28.65 -24.66 14.01
N THR A 149 28.85 -23.37 14.21
CA THR A 149 29.84 -22.47 13.55
C THR A 149 30.22 -22.69 12.07
N GLY A 150 30.18 -21.60 11.29
CA GLY A 150 30.97 -21.53 10.06
C GLY A 150 30.76 -20.24 9.27
N ASN A 151 31.72 -19.33 9.39
CA ASN A 151 31.77 -17.98 8.85
C ASN A 151 32.22 -17.93 7.36
N VAL A 152 31.62 -17.00 6.59
CA VAL A 152 32.30 -15.98 5.70
C VAL A 152 32.90 -16.50 4.36
N PRO A 153 33.12 -15.67 3.32
CA PRO A 153 32.20 -14.86 2.51
C PRO A 153 32.33 -15.13 0.98
N ASN A 154 31.40 -14.57 0.21
CA ASN A 154 31.49 -14.46 -1.25
C ASN A 154 32.24 -13.19 -1.66
N SER A 155 33.11 -13.32 -2.66
CA SER A 155 33.68 -12.23 -3.44
C SER A 155 33.54 -12.54 -4.93
N SER A 156 32.94 -11.59 -5.67
CA SER A 156 33.39 -11.14 -7.00
C SER A 156 33.26 -12.15 -8.17
N SER A 157 32.96 -11.80 -9.43
CA SER A 157 32.69 -10.57 -10.16
C SER A 157 32.65 -10.99 -11.66
N MET A 158 32.15 -10.11 -12.54
CA MET A 158 32.45 -10.02 -13.99
C MET A 158 31.81 -11.06 -14.92
N THR A 159 31.43 -10.79 -16.17
CA THR A 159 31.34 -9.61 -17.07
C THR A 159 30.74 -10.10 -18.41
N ASN A 160 30.19 -9.17 -19.20
CA ASN A 160 30.16 -9.11 -20.68
C ASN A 160 29.13 -9.94 -21.50
N ASP A 161 28.15 -9.18 -22.01
CA ASP A 161 27.62 -9.07 -23.40
C ASP A 161 28.54 -9.51 -24.57
N PRO A 162 28.08 -9.49 -25.87
CA PRO A 162 26.78 -9.85 -26.47
C PRO A 162 26.99 -10.58 -27.85
N LEU A 163 26.01 -10.44 -28.79
CA LEU A 163 25.93 -10.88 -30.21
C LEU A 163 25.25 -12.26 -30.38
N GLY A 164 24.16 -12.46 -31.12
CA GLY A 164 23.68 -11.86 -32.38
C GLY A 164 23.70 -12.99 -33.43
N TYR A 165 22.58 -13.35 -34.06
CA TYR A 165 22.47 -13.88 -35.45
C TYR A 165 21.04 -14.38 -35.78
N ASP A 166 20.52 -13.79 -36.86
CA ASP A 166 19.74 -14.28 -38.00
C ASP A 166 18.52 -15.22 -37.96
N GLN A 167 17.63 -14.84 -38.87
CA GLN A 167 16.37 -15.40 -39.35
C GLN A 167 16.54 -16.75 -40.06
N VAL A 168 15.57 -17.66 -39.90
CA VAL A 168 15.18 -18.62 -40.94
C VAL A 168 13.68 -18.96 -40.83
N THR A 169 12.90 -18.66 -41.87
CA THR A 169 11.58 -19.24 -42.16
C THR A 169 11.71 -20.66 -42.72
N PRO A 170 10.75 -21.59 -42.53
CA PRO A 170 9.88 -21.91 -43.67
C PRO A 170 8.43 -22.38 -43.37
N ARG A 171 7.57 -22.01 -44.33
CA ARG A 171 6.38 -22.64 -44.97
C ARG A 171 5.60 -23.86 -44.39
N PRO A 172 4.31 -24.00 -44.78
CA PRO A 172 3.25 -24.71 -44.07
C PRO A 172 3.02 -26.16 -44.54
N ARG A 173 2.28 -26.94 -43.76
CA ARG A 173 1.76 -28.24 -44.19
C ARG A 173 0.28 -28.45 -43.85
N ALA A 174 -0.33 -29.19 -44.79
CA ALA A 174 -1.74 -29.35 -45.09
C ALA A 174 -2.64 -29.99 -44.02
N ALA A 175 -3.94 -29.73 -44.23
CA ALA A 175 -5.12 -30.22 -43.56
C ALA A 175 -5.35 -31.74 -43.60
N ARG A 176 -6.21 -32.24 -42.70
CA ARG A 176 -7.18 -33.33 -42.91
C ARG A 176 -8.18 -33.44 -41.73
N PRO A 177 -9.34 -34.13 -41.87
CA PRO A 177 -10.65 -33.67 -41.36
C PRO A 177 -11.38 -34.70 -40.47
N VAL A 178 -12.68 -34.45 -40.20
CA VAL A 178 -13.76 -35.41 -39.78
C VAL A 178 -13.77 -35.67 -38.25
N ALA A 179 -14.87 -35.76 -37.49
CA ALA A 179 -16.30 -36.03 -37.75
C ALA A 179 -17.22 -35.43 -36.67
N THR A 180 -18.46 -35.20 -37.08
CA THR A 180 -19.69 -34.98 -36.31
C THR A 180 -20.15 -36.25 -35.58
N ILE A 181 -20.50 -36.21 -34.28
CA ILE A 181 -21.55 -37.04 -33.67
C ILE A 181 -22.21 -36.29 -32.49
N ALA A 182 -23.54 -36.27 -32.51
CA ALA A 182 -24.46 -35.73 -31.52
C ALA A 182 -24.58 -36.63 -30.28
N ASN A 183 -24.97 -36.05 -29.13
CA ASN A 183 -26.13 -36.48 -28.34
C ASN A 183 -26.23 -35.69 -27.03
N SER A 184 -27.39 -35.10 -26.80
CA SER A 184 -27.84 -34.60 -25.49
C SER A 184 -28.40 -35.77 -24.67
N PRO A 185 -28.41 -35.64 -23.33
CA PRO A 185 -29.72 -35.59 -22.69
C PRO A 185 -29.87 -34.48 -21.65
N SER A 186 -31.13 -34.07 -21.58
CA SER A 186 -31.80 -33.16 -20.65
C SER A 186 -31.80 -33.69 -19.22
N ILE A 187 -31.42 -32.86 -18.23
CA ILE A 187 -31.90 -32.98 -16.84
C ILE A 187 -32.04 -31.57 -16.21
N ALA A 188 -33.27 -31.34 -15.75
CA ALA A 188 -33.79 -30.52 -14.66
C ALA A 188 -33.07 -29.24 -14.19
N SER A 189 -33.88 -28.18 -14.23
CA SER A 189 -33.74 -26.89 -13.55
C SER A 189 -33.62 -27.04 -12.03
N SER A 190 -32.53 -26.50 -11.47
CA SER A 190 -32.36 -26.30 -10.02
C SER A 190 -31.94 -24.85 -9.77
N ARG A 191 -32.84 -24.10 -9.13
CA ARG A 191 -32.57 -22.80 -8.52
C ARG A 191 -31.42 -22.93 -7.51
N LEU A 192 -30.31 -22.24 -7.77
CA LEU A 192 -29.26 -21.91 -6.79
C LEU A 192 -29.40 -20.40 -6.55
N GLY A 193 -29.59 -19.88 -5.35
CA GLY A 193 -29.03 -20.33 -4.07
C GLY A 193 -28.03 -19.26 -3.62
N SER A 194 -28.55 -18.20 -3.01
CA SER A 194 -27.84 -17.13 -2.30
C SER A 194 -26.74 -17.69 -1.40
N GLY A 195 -25.45 -17.47 -1.72
CA GLY A 195 -24.37 -17.93 -0.84
C GLY A 195 -22.92 -17.76 -1.31
N ILE A 196 -22.58 -16.72 -2.09
CA ILE A 196 -21.18 -16.36 -2.39
C ILE A 196 -20.99 -14.85 -2.16
N ASP A 197 -21.12 -14.43 -0.91
CA ASP A 197 -21.01 -13.02 -0.53
C ASP A 197 -19.55 -12.59 -0.39
N GLY A 198 -18.97 -12.06 -1.47
CA GLY A 198 -17.72 -11.29 -1.40
C GLY A 198 -16.87 -11.32 -2.67
N ARG A 199 -16.61 -12.51 -3.22
CA ARG A 199 -15.71 -12.70 -4.38
C ARG A 199 -16.09 -11.95 -5.66
N PRO A 200 -17.39 -11.74 -6.01
CA PRO A 200 -17.73 -11.04 -7.24
C PRO A 200 -17.31 -9.57 -7.24
N LYS A 201 -17.24 -8.92 -6.07
CA LYS A 201 -16.96 -7.47 -5.98
C LYS A 201 -15.48 -7.15 -6.24
N ASP A 202 -14.57 -7.99 -5.75
CA ASP A 202 -13.13 -7.76 -5.90
C ASP A 202 -12.68 -7.95 -7.36
N LEU A 203 -13.25 -8.93 -8.07
CA LEU A 203 -12.98 -9.14 -9.48
C LEU A 203 -13.49 -7.97 -10.33
N VAL A 204 -14.74 -7.53 -10.11
CA VAL A 204 -15.32 -6.36 -10.79
C VAL A 204 -14.48 -5.11 -10.51
N LYS A 205 -14.01 -4.92 -9.28
CA LYS A 205 -13.13 -3.81 -8.92
C LYS A 205 -11.80 -3.88 -9.68
N ALA A 206 -11.15 -5.04 -9.72
CA ALA A 206 -9.88 -5.22 -10.42
C ALA A 206 -10.02 -4.92 -11.93
N SER A 207 -11.08 -5.41 -12.56
CA SER A 207 -11.37 -5.14 -13.99
C SER A 207 -11.63 -3.66 -14.25
N LEU A 208 -12.36 -2.96 -13.36
CA LEU A 208 -12.60 -1.52 -13.50
C LEU A 208 -11.33 -0.70 -13.29
N VAL A 209 -10.45 -1.11 -12.37
CA VAL A 209 -9.15 -0.46 -12.17
C VAL A 209 -8.26 -0.62 -13.40
N ALA A 210 -8.22 -1.81 -14.00
CA ALA A 210 -7.48 -2.04 -15.25
C ALA A 210 -8.05 -1.18 -16.39
N LEU A 211 -9.39 -1.15 -16.55
CA LEU A 211 -10.05 -0.32 -17.56
C LEU A 211 -9.72 1.18 -17.42
N ILE A 212 -9.72 1.69 -16.18
CA ILE A 212 -9.34 3.09 -15.90
C ILE A 212 -7.86 3.33 -16.22
N HIS A 213 -6.99 2.38 -15.87
CA HIS A 213 -5.56 2.47 -16.17
C HIS A 213 -5.28 2.47 -17.68
N ASP A 214 -5.96 1.61 -18.45
CA ASP A 214 -5.80 1.55 -19.91
C ASP A 214 -6.30 2.84 -20.56
N ALA A 215 -7.44 3.37 -20.09
CA ALA A 215 -7.92 4.69 -20.51
C ALA A 215 -6.88 5.81 -20.21
N HIS A 216 -6.17 5.74 -19.08
CA HIS A 216 -5.09 6.70 -18.77
C HIS A 216 -3.88 6.58 -19.71
N ASN A 217 -3.62 5.41 -20.26
CA ASN A 217 -2.53 5.18 -21.21
C ASN A 217 -2.91 5.56 -22.66
N GLY A 218 -4.07 6.18 -22.86
CA GLY A 218 -4.53 6.65 -24.17
C GLY A 218 -5.29 5.59 -24.98
N ASP A 219 -5.73 4.49 -24.36
CA ASP A 219 -6.62 3.53 -25.02
C ASP A 219 -8.02 4.18 -25.23
N SER A 220 -8.35 4.46 -26.49
CA SER A 220 -9.60 5.08 -26.90
C SER A 220 -10.83 4.22 -26.56
N ASP A 221 -10.73 2.90 -26.71
CA ASP A 221 -11.84 1.97 -26.45
C ASP A 221 -12.11 1.85 -24.95
N ALA A 222 -11.04 1.78 -24.14
CA ALA A 222 -11.15 1.80 -22.69
C ALA A 222 -11.77 3.12 -22.21
N THR A 223 -11.35 4.23 -22.80
CA THR A 223 -11.92 5.56 -22.52
C THR A 223 -13.41 5.60 -22.82
N GLU A 224 -13.85 5.15 -23.99
CA GLU A 224 -15.27 5.12 -24.37
C GLU A 224 -16.11 4.22 -23.43
N LYS A 225 -15.56 3.08 -23.00
CA LYS A 225 -16.21 2.20 -22.01
C LYS A 225 -16.37 2.87 -20.65
N CYS A 226 -15.35 3.59 -20.17
CA CYS A 226 -15.45 4.40 -18.96
C CYS A 226 -16.53 5.50 -19.09
N LYS A 227 -16.61 6.18 -20.25
CA LYS A 227 -17.67 7.17 -20.55
C LYS A 227 -19.06 6.55 -20.42
N LYS A 228 -19.29 5.41 -21.09
CA LYS A 228 -20.58 4.72 -21.08
C LYS A 228 -20.98 4.28 -19.68
N LEU A 229 -20.07 3.66 -18.93
CA LEU A 229 -20.33 3.23 -17.54
C LEU A 229 -20.65 4.39 -16.61
N TYR A 230 -19.99 5.53 -16.79
CA TYR A 230 -20.25 6.73 -16.00
C TYR A 230 -21.63 7.34 -16.30
N ARG A 231 -21.96 7.51 -17.59
CA ARG A 231 -23.29 8.01 -18.03
C ARG A 231 -24.42 7.13 -17.49
N GLU A 232 -24.26 5.81 -17.60
CA GLU A 232 -25.23 4.85 -17.09
C GLU A 232 -25.36 4.94 -15.56
N ALA A 233 -24.24 5.11 -14.85
CA ALA A 233 -24.24 5.29 -13.40
C ALA A 233 -24.94 6.59 -12.95
N GLN A 234 -24.82 7.68 -13.73
CA GLN A 234 -25.49 8.94 -13.46
C GLN A 234 -27.01 8.86 -13.69
N ARG A 235 -27.44 8.21 -14.78
CA ARG A 235 -28.87 8.02 -15.09
C ARG A 235 -29.57 7.06 -14.12
N SER A 236 -28.82 6.10 -13.58
CA SER A 236 -29.36 5.14 -12.61
C SER A 236 -29.67 5.79 -11.27
N GLU A 237 -30.89 5.55 -10.75
CA GLU A 237 -31.26 5.91 -9.38
C GLU A 237 -30.31 5.27 -8.35
N GLU A 238 -30.07 5.95 -7.23
CA GLU A 238 -29.07 5.53 -6.23
C GLU A 238 -29.27 4.09 -5.73
N ARG A 239 -30.52 3.65 -5.59
CA ARG A 239 -30.87 2.29 -5.16
C ARG A 239 -30.68 1.23 -6.26
N GLY A 240 -30.70 1.62 -7.53
CA GLY A 240 -30.53 0.74 -8.69
C GLY A 240 -29.07 0.57 -9.15
N ARG A 241 -28.14 1.36 -8.60
CA ARG A 241 -26.74 1.33 -9.06
C ARG A 241 -26.04 0.03 -8.70
N SER A 242 -25.51 -0.63 -9.73
CA SER A 242 -24.62 -1.77 -9.57
C SER A 242 -23.37 -1.40 -8.76
N TYR A 243 -22.64 -2.40 -8.27
CA TYR A 243 -21.37 -2.16 -7.57
C TYR A 243 -20.37 -1.40 -8.47
N GLY A 244 -20.27 -1.78 -9.75
CA GLY A 244 -19.37 -1.14 -10.71
C GLY A 244 -19.73 0.33 -10.96
N MET A 245 -21.02 0.65 -11.08
CA MET A 245 -21.50 2.03 -11.23
C MET A 245 -21.14 2.91 -10.03
N ARG A 246 -21.34 2.40 -8.80
CA ARG A 246 -20.94 3.10 -7.57
C ARG A 246 -19.42 3.28 -7.48
N PHE A 247 -18.67 2.26 -7.89
CA PHE A 247 -17.21 2.33 -7.92
C PHE A 247 -16.72 3.42 -8.89
N MET A 248 -17.26 3.44 -10.11
CA MET A 248 -16.93 4.46 -11.12
C MET A 248 -17.24 5.88 -10.64
N LEU A 249 -18.42 6.12 -10.06
CA LEU A 249 -18.79 7.44 -9.51
C LEU A 249 -17.85 7.86 -8.37
N ASN A 250 -17.46 6.93 -7.50
CA ASN A 250 -16.57 7.22 -6.36
C ASN A 250 -15.14 7.54 -6.82
N GLU A 251 -14.58 6.73 -7.72
CA GLU A 251 -13.24 6.98 -8.26
C GLU A 251 -13.20 8.27 -9.09
N TRP A 252 -14.26 8.57 -9.84
CA TRP A 252 -14.41 9.86 -10.52
C TRP A 252 -14.37 11.04 -9.55
N ASN A 253 -15.18 11.00 -8.49
CA ASN A 253 -15.26 12.06 -7.50
C ASN A 253 -13.94 12.23 -6.72
N ARG A 254 -13.24 11.12 -6.45
CA ARG A 254 -11.91 11.12 -5.79
C ARG A 254 -10.83 11.75 -6.65
N ASN A 255 -10.84 11.50 -7.95
CA ASN A 255 -9.82 12.04 -8.85
C ASN A 255 -10.08 13.51 -9.18
N HIS A 256 -11.35 13.91 -9.36
CA HIS A 256 -11.74 15.32 -9.51
C HIS A 256 -11.34 16.18 -8.31
N THR A 257 -11.42 15.65 -7.09
CA THR A 257 -11.03 16.39 -5.88
C THR A 257 -9.52 16.45 -5.64
N ARG A 258 -8.74 15.52 -6.21
CA ARG A 258 -7.29 15.42 -5.95
C ARG A 258 -6.41 16.10 -6.99
N HIS A 259 -6.78 16.11 -8.27
CA HIS A 259 -5.95 16.66 -9.32
C HIS A 259 -6.77 17.30 -10.46
N PRO A 260 -7.17 18.57 -10.35
CA PRO A 260 -7.92 19.26 -11.40
C PRO A 260 -7.13 19.53 -12.70
N TYR A 261 -5.84 19.20 -12.77
CA TYR A 261 -4.94 19.58 -13.87
C TYR A 261 -4.14 18.43 -14.51
N LEU A 262 -4.32 17.17 -14.08
CA LEU A 262 -3.70 16.01 -14.76
C LEU A 262 -4.61 15.53 -15.90
N SER A 263 -4.06 14.90 -16.95
CA SER A 263 -4.79 14.53 -18.18
C SER A 263 -6.07 13.70 -17.93
N VAL A 264 -6.14 13.00 -16.79
CA VAL A 264 -7.36 12.36 -16.26
C VAL A 264 -8.48 13.38 -16.08
N ALA A 265 -8.25 14.53 -15.46
CA ALA A 265 -9.26 15.59 -15.35
C ALA A 265 -9.58 16.24 -16.70
N TYR A 266 -8.66 16.28 -17.67
CA TYR A 266 -8.95 16.80 -19.01
C TYR A 266 -9.85 15.86 -19.79
N ALA A 267 -9.50 14.57 -19.89
CA ALA A 267 -10.34 13.57 -20.54
C ALA A 267 -11.70 13.44 -19.83
N LEU A 268 -11.72 13.44 -18.50
CA LEU A 268 -12.95 13.34 -17.70
C LEU A 268 -13.77 14.65 -17.67
N ALA A 269 -13.15 15.84 -17.75
CA ALA A 269 -13.87 17.11 -17.89
C ALA A 269 -14.41 17.29 -19.32
N GLU A 270 -13.68 16.86 -20.35
CA GLU A 270 -14.15 16.82 -21.74
C GLU A 270 -15.34 15.86 -21.87
N ILE A 271 -15.31 14.73 -21.17
CA ILE A 271 -16.46 13.84 -21.03
C ILE A 271 -17.65 14.54 -20.37
N LYS A 272 -17.42 15.34 -19.33
CA LYS A 272 -18.48 16.08 -18.64
C LYS A 272 -19.09 17.16 -19.53
N VAL A 273 -18.27 18.00 -20.17
CA VAL A 273 -18.71 19.04 -21.12
C VAL A 273 -19.53 18.42 -22.25
N GLN A 274 -19.08 17.31 -22.81
CA GLN A 274 -19.79 16.64 -23.90
C GLN A 274 -21.09 15.94 -23.44
N CYS A 275 -21.19 15.50 -22.18
CA CYS A 275 -22.46 15.00 -21.61
C CYS A 275 -23.43 16.14 -21.28
N ASP A 276 -22.93 17.28 -20.82
CA ASP A 276 -23.73 18.46 -20.48
C ASP A 276 -24.27 19.16 -21.76
N GLU A 277 -23.50 19.16 -22.85
CA GLU A 277 -23.93 19.61 -24.19
C GLU A 277 -25.03 18.73 -24.79
N GLU A 278 -24.93 17.40 -24.68
CA GLU A 278 -25.99 16.47 -25.12
C GLU A 278 -27.27 16.59 -24.28
N HIS A 279 -27.15 17.00 -23.00
CA HIS A 279 -28.30 17.23 -22.12
C HIS A 279 -28.96 18.60 -22.31
N THR A 280 -28.25 19.58 -22.88
CA THR A 280 -28.79 20.91 -23.18
C THR A 280 -29.34 21.02 -24.61
N ALA A 281 -28.92 20.15 -25.52
CA ALA A 281 -29.40 20.12 -26.92
C ALA A 281 -30.79 19.48 -27.13
N GLY A 282 -31.55 19.19 -26.06
CA GLY A 282 -32.81 18.44 -26.11
C GLY A 282 -34.11 19.24 -25.93
N ASP A 283 -34.06 20.49 -25.48
CA ASP A 283 -35.25 21.24 -25.03
C ASP A 283 -35.35 22.66 -25.62
N ASP A 284 -35.02 22.84 -26.90
CA ASP A 284 -35.26 24.10 -27.60
C ASP A 284 -36.39 23.96 -28.62
N ASP A 285 -37.63 23.91 -28.13
CA ASP A 285 -38.77 24.44 -28.87
C ASP A 285 -39.80 25.02 -27.89
N SER A 286 -39.68 26.33 -27.58
CA SER A 286 -40.80 27.28 -27.37
C SER A 286 -40.37 28.57 -26.64
N THR A 287 -40.26 29.63 -27.43
CA THR A 287 -40.85 30.98 -27.23
C THR A 287 -40.48 31.89 -26.03
N SER A 288 -39.90 33.03 -26.44
CA SER A 288 -40.21 34.43 -26.03
C SER A 288 -39.77 34.88 -24.64
N SER A 289 -38.73 35.72 -24.56
CA SER A 289 -38.79 37.19 -24.48
C SER A 289 -39.38 37.74 -23.17
N VAL A 290 -38.58 38.51 -22.42
CA VAL A 290 -38.85 39.90 -21.96
C VAL A 290 -37.90 40.28 -20.81
N SER A 291 -37.15 41.36 -21.06
CA SER A 291 -36.57 42.37 -20.16
C SER A 291 -35.46 42.03 -19.16
N GLN A 292 -34.27 42.54 -19.53
CA GLN A 292 -33.35 43.23 -18.63
C GLN A 292 -34.04 44.43 -17.94
N THR A 293 -33.90 44.57 -16.62
CA THR A 293 -33.39 45.78 -15.92
C THR A 293 -33.50 45.63 -14.40
N ALA A 294 -32.41 46.02 -13.72
CA ALA A 294 -32.30 46.60 -12.38
C ALA A 294 -33.08 45.99 -11.21
N PHE A 295 -32.37 45.56 -10.15
CA PHE A 295 -32.49 46.15 -8.81
C PHE A 295 -31.40 45.60 -7.88
N SER A 296 -30.46 46.48 -7.53
CA SER A 296 -29.57 46.36 -6.38
C SER A 296 -30.33 46.84 -5.13
N HIS A 297 -30.07 46.21 -3.98
CA HIS A 297 -30.65 46.44 -2.65
C HIS A 297 -32.04 45.84 -2.40
N ILE A 298 -32.09 44.81 -1.55
CA ILE A 298 -32.83 44.81 -0.28
C ILE A 298 -32.36 43.61 0.55
N SER A 299 -32.13 43.92 1.82
CA SER A 299 -31.75 43.07 2.93
C SER A 299 -32.72 41.90 3.18
N HIS A 300 -32.16 40.83 3.77
CA HIS A 300 -32.76 39.71 4.50
C HIS A 300 -34.30 39.60 4.58
N PRO A 301 -34.78 38.36 4.38
CA PRO A 301 -35.65 37.77 5.39
C PRO A 301 -35.10 36.42 5.86
N ALA A 302 -34.95 36.32 7.18
CA ALA A 302 -34.93 35.07 7.91
C ALA A 302 -36.29 34.35 7.77
N LEU A 303 -36.32 33.07 8.17
CA LEU A 303 -37.51 32.24 8.46
C LEU A 303 -37.94 31.19 7.42
N PHE A 304 -37.01 30.57 6.70
CA PHE A 304 -37.22 29.17 6.27
C PHE A 304 -36.00 28.30 6.59
N GLY A 305 -36.12 27.56 7.69
CA GLY A 305 -35.14 26.64 8.24
C GLY A 305 -34.94 25.39 7.38
N ARG A 306 -34.38 25.55 6.17
CA ARG A 306 -33.53 24.49 5.62
C ARG A 306 -32.19 24.63 6.30
N ARG A 307 -31.78 23.61 7.05
CA ARG A 307 -30.38 23.42 7.43
C ARG A 307 -29.59 23.31 6.14
N HIS A 308 -29.19 24.44 5.57
CA HIS A 308 -28.05 24.50 4.70
C HIS A 308 -26.90 24.01 5.56
N THR A 309 -26.62 22.70 5.50
CA THR A 309 -25.27 22.24 5.72
C THR A 309 -24.48 22.97 4.65
N THR A 310 -23.99 24.17 5.00
CA THR A 310 -23.11 24.96 4.16
C THR A 310 -21.97 24.02 3.85
N SER A 311 -22.00 23.45 2.66
CA SER A 311 -20.97 22.56 2.16
C SER A 311 -19.78 23.47 1.93
N ILE A 312 -19.05 23.77 3.01
CA ILE A 312 -17.79 24.49 2.93
C ILE A 312 -16.90 23.58 2.11
N ARG A 313 -16.46 24.09 0.96
CA ARG A 313 -15.55 23.39 0.07
C ARG A 313 -14.32 22.95 0.85
N ASN A 314 -13.87 21.72 0.62
CA ASN A 314 -12.64 21.22 1.23
C ASN A 314 -11.44 22.10 0.82
N PRO A 315 -10.71 22.69 1.77
CA PRO A 315 -9.59 23.58 1.49
C PRO A 315 -8.48 22.90 0.68
N THR A 316 -7.81 23.68 -0.17
CA THR A 316 -6.67 23.18 -0.97
C THR A 316 -5.39 23.06 -0.14
N LYS A 317 -4.41 22.27 -0.61
CA LYS A 317 -3.14 22.06 0.12
C LYS A 317 -2.38 23.38 0.36
N LYS A 318 -2.48 24.31 -0.58
CA LYS A 318 -1.76 25.60 -0.58
C LYS A 318 -2.47 26.70 0.20
N GLU A 319 -3.72 26.48 0.61
CA GLU A 319 -4.46 27.47 1.38
C GLU A 319 -3.89 27.64 2.80
N PRO A 320 -3.98 28.87 3.34
CA PRO A 320 -3.42 29.19 4.63
C PRO A 320 -4.19 28.49 5.76
N PRO A 321 -3.56 28.32 6.94
CA PRO A 321 -4.14 27.60 8.07
C PRO A 321 -5.47 28.20 8.55
N GLU A 322 -5.72 29.49 8.34
CA GLU A 322 -6.96 30.17 8.69
C GLU A 322 -8.16 29.65 7.88
N VAL A 323 -7.98 29.30 6.61
CA VAL A 323 -9.05 28.68 5.79
C VAL A 323 -9.34 27.26 6.27
N TRP A 324 -8.29 26.53 6.67
CA TRP A 324 -8.44 25.21 7.30
C TRP A 324 -9.13 25.29 8.66
N TYR A 325 -8.90 26.36 9.43
CA TYR A 325 -9.53 26.58 10.73
C TYR A 325 -11.06 26.68 10.57
N GLU A 326 -11.53 27.54 9.67
CA GLU A 326 -12.97 27.67 9.37
C GLU A 326 -13.59 26.35 8.89
N PHE A 327 -12.89 25.61 8.03
CA PHE A 327 -13.35 24.30 7.59
C PHE A 327 -13.47 23.30 8.77
N TYR A 328 -12.48 23.26 9.65
CA TYR A 328 -12.44 22.31 10.77
C TYR A 328 -13.39 22.66 11.91
N LYS A 329 -13.79 23.93 12.07
CA LYS A 329 -14.88 24.31 12.98
C LYS A 329 -16.18 23.58 12.65
N VAL A 330 -16.49 23.46 11.35
CA VAL A 330 -17.68 22.74 10.86
C VAL A 330 -17.45 21.23 10.84
N HIS A 331 -16.24 20.75 10.48
CA HIS A 331 -15.95 19.33 10.27
C HIS A 331 -15.08 18.72 11.38
N ARG A 332 -15.64 18.61 12.59
CA ARG A 332 -14.91 18.13 13.79
C ARG A 332 -14.31 16.72 13.68
N ALA A 333 -14.96 15.83 12.95
CA ALA A 333 -14.47 14.46 12.75
C ALA A 333 -13.21 14.39 11.86
N SER A 334 -12.90 15.46 11.14
CA SER A 334 -11.80 15.52 10.17
C SER A 334 -10.52 16.14 10.74
N TRP A 335 -10.47 16.43 12.05
CA TRP A 335 -9.33 17.09 12.65
C TRP A 335 -8.04 16.28 12.52
N PRO A 336 -6.90 16.93 12.21
CA PRO A 336 -5.61 16.27 12.19
C PRO A 336 -5.25 15.78 13.60
N ASN A 337 -4.50 14.68 13.67
CA ASN A 337 -3.88 14.28 14.94
C ASN A 337 -2.98 15.42 15.46
N GLY A 338 -2.89 15.55 16.78
CA GLY A 338 -2.09 16.58 17.44
C GLY A 338 -2.78 17.94 17.59
N VAL A 339 -3.87 18.22 16.89
CA VAL A 339 -4.59 19.49 17.03
C VAL A 339 -5.47 19.46 18.29
N ARG A 340 -5.16 20.31 19.27
CA ARG A 340 -5.94 20.45 20.51
C ARG A 340 -7.21 21.27 20.29
N LYS A 341 -8.12 21.17 21.25
CA LYS A 341 -9.29 22.06 21.37
C LYS A 341 -8.88 23.30 22.13
N ASP A 342 -9.34 24.46 21.69
CA ASP A 342 -9.27 25.70 22.47
C ASP A 342 -10.37 25.74 23.56
N SER A 343 -10.46 26.85 24.28
CA SER A 343 -11.48 27.06 25.32
C SER A 343 -12.92 27.05 24.78
N ASN A 344 -13.11 27.30 23.49
CA ASN A 344 -14.41 27.33 22.82
C ASN A 344 -14.79 25.97 22.20
N GLY A 345 -13.90 24.98 22.28
CA GLY A 345 -14.06 23.68 21.64
C GLY A 345 -13.76 23.70 20.13
N ASP A 346 -13.19 24.80 19.63
CA ASP A 346 -12.71 25.00 18.26
C ASP A 346 -11.25 24.51 18.13
N PRO A 347 -10.72 24.30 16.91
CA PRO A 347 -9.37 23.78 16.74
C PRO A 347 -8.32 24.84 17.12
N HIS A 348 -7.34 24.49 17.97
CA HIS A 348 -6.30 25.42 18.38
C HIS A 348 -5.45 25.89 17.17
N LEU A 349 -5.52 27.17 16.82
CA LEU A 349 -4.93 27.71 15.58
C LEU A 349 -3.40 27.50 15.47
N PRO A 350 -2.58 27.71 16.52
CA PRO A 350 -1.15 27.39 16.47
C PRO A 350 -0.85 25.93 16.14
N ASP A 351 -1.62 24.98 16.70
CA ASP A 351 -1.46 23.56 16.40
C ASP A 351 -1.84 23.25 14.95
N LEU A 352 -2.85 23.95 14.42
CA LEU A 352 -3.25 23.82 13.03
C LEU A 352 -2.17 24.37 12.09
N ARG A 353 -1.54 25.51 12.42
CA ARG A 353 -0.37 26.04 11.70
C ARG A 353 0.75 25.00 11.63
N ALA A 354 1.09 24.39 12.76
CA ALA A 354 2.08 23.30 12.82
C ALA A 354 1.69 22.09 11.96
N SER A 355 0.41 21.68 12.02
CA SER A 355 -0.11 20.59 11.19
C SER A 355 0.04 20.89 9.69
N ARG A 356 -0.18 22.15 9.27
CA ARG A 356 0.01 22.61 7.88
C ARG A 356 1.48 22.60 7.48
N ILE A 357 2.35 23.12 8.34
CA ILE A 357 3.81 23.09 8.16
C ILE A 357 4.29 21.66 7.91
N TYR A 358 3.88 20.71 8.78
CA TYR A 358 4.17 19.29 8.58
C TYR A 358 3.56 18.71 7.29
N ALA A 359 2.31 19.01 6.97
CA ALA A 359 1.65 18.47 5.78
C ALA A 359 2.32 18.90 4.46
N LEU A 360 2.94 20.08 4.46
CA LEU A 360 3.72 20.62 3.36
C LEU A 360 5.13 20.01 3.32
N ALA A 361 5.81 19.94 4.46
CA ALA A 361 7.21 19.48 4.58
C ALA A 361 7.38 17.96 4.46
N ARG A 362 6.37 17.15 4.83
CA ARG A 362 6.52 15.69 4.91
C ARG A 362 6.91 15.06 3.58
N SER A 363 7.81 14.08 3.64
CA SER A 363 8.19 13.26 2.48
C SER A 363 6.99 12.51 1.86
N VAL A 364 7.13 12.16 0.57
CA VAL A 364 6.18 11.36 -0.19
C VAL A 364 6.66 9.89 -0.29
N GLY A 365 5.73 8.97 -0.55
CA GLY A 365 6.06 7.56 -0.73
C GLY A 365 6.47 6.84 0.57
N PRO A 366 7.37 5.84 0.50
CA PRO A 366 7.70 4.95 1.63
C PRO A 366 8.39 5.65 2.79
N LEU A 367 9.14 6.73 2.52
CA LEU A 367 9.89 7.49 3.53
C LEU A 367 9.00 8.30 4.46
N ARG A 368 7.72 8.50 4.11
CA ARG A 368 6.78 9.29 4.90
C ARG A 368 6.63 8.81 6.34
N VAL A 369 6.60 7.49 6.56
CA VAL A 369 6.41 6.91 7.90
C VAL A 369 7.63 7.24 8.77
N ARG A 370 8.83 6.94 8.26
CA ARG A 370 10.09 7.25 8.93
C ARG A 370 10.24 8.75 9.18
N PHE A 371 9.93 9.59 8.20
CA PHE A 371 9.96 11.06 8.35
C PHE A 371 9.08 11.53 9.49
N THR A 372 7.86 10.99 9.56
CA THR A 372 6.92 11.35 10.61
C THR A 372 7.44 10.93 11.98
N GLU A 373 8.07 9.76 12.10
CA GLU A 373 8.62 9.29 13.38
C GLU A 373 9.79 10.14 13.85
N VAL A 374 10.72 10.46 12.96
CA VAL A 374 11.88 11.27 13.28
C VAL A 374 11.48 12.72 13.59
N MET A 375 10.56 13.29 12.80
CA MET A 375 10.03 14.64 13.06
C MET A 375 9.32 14.71 14.42
N ILE A 376 8.46 13.74 14.74
CA ILE A 376 7.80 13.70 16.06
C ILE A 376 8.83 13.43 17.17
N SER A 377 9.88 12.64 16.91
CA SER A 377 10.98 12.43 17.85
C SER A 377 11.71 13.74 18.18
N LEU A 378 12.00 14.54 17.15
CA LEU A 378 12.64 15.84 17.22
C LEU A 378 11.78 16.88 17.97
N PHE A 379 10.57 17.17 17.49
CA PHE A 379 9.80 18.32 17.98
C PHE A 379 9.02 18.05 19.27
N ALA A 380 8.72 16.81 19.63
CA ALA A 380 8.02 16.57 20.90
C ALA A 380 8.94 16.65 22.14
N VAL A 381 10.24 16.90 21.97
CA VAL A 381 11.17 17.24 23.06
C VAL A 381 11.41 18.76 23.02
N PRO A 382 10.91 19.53 24.01
CA PRO A 382 11.03 20.99 23.98
C PRO A 382 12.47 21.49 23.84
N GLY A 383 12.70 22.44 22.93
CA GLY A 383 14.00 23.05 22.68
C GLY A 383 15.00 22.14 21.95
N ARG A 384 14.64 20.90 21.58
CA ARG A 384 15.54 19.99 20.85
C ARG A 384 15.89 20.54 19.47
N TYR A 385 14.92 21.16 18.79
CA TYR A 385 15.15 21.79 17.50
C TYR A 385 16.17 22.94 17.59
N ARG A 386 16.02 23.82 18.59
CA ARG A 386 16.96 24.89 18.89
C ARG A 386 18.38 24.35 19.05
N GLN A 387 18.56 23.34 19.92
CA GLN A 387 19.86 22.72 20.18
C GLN A 387 20.51 22.22 18.89
N LEU A 388 19.77 21.54 18.01
CA LEU A 388 20.30 21.02 16.76
C LEU A 388 20.66 22.14 15.77
N VAL A 389 19.81 23.15 15.62
CA VAL A 389 20.10 24.30 14.74
C VAL A 389 21.37 25.02 15.18
N GLU A 390 21.53 25.26 16.48
CA GLU A 390 22.71 25.90 17.07
C GLU A 390 23.96 25.04 16.91
N THR A 391 23.86 23.73 17.22
CA THR A 391 24.99 22.79 17.13
C THR A 391 25.46 22.60 15.70
N LEU A 392 24.52 22.52 14.74
CA LEU A 392 24.82 22.32 13.32
C LEU A 392 25.20 23.62 12.60
N GLY A 393 25.04 24.78 13.24
CA GLY A 393 25.33 26.09 12.63
C GLY A 393 24.48 26.38 11.39
N VAL A 394 23.24 25.87 11.33
CA VAL A 394 22.39 26.01 10.14
C VAL A 394 21.79 27.41 10.08
N ARG A 395 21.99 28.10 8.96
CA ARG A 395 21.38 29.41 8.72
C ARG A 395 19.92 29.25 8.32
N ILE A 396 19.02 29.89 9.07
CA ILE A 396 17.57 29.92 8.78
C ILE A 396 17.26 31.11 7.85
N PRO A 397 16.65 30.91 6.67
CA PRO A 397 16.16 32.00 5.83
C PRO A 397 15.08 32.83 6.52
N ALA A 398 15.06 34.14 6.27
CA ALA A 398 14.07 35.05 6.88
C ALA A 398 12.63 34.83 6.37
N LYS A 399 12.49 34.32 5.14
CA LYS A 399 11.20 33.99 4.53
C LYS A 399 11.00 32.48 4.60
N MET A 400 9.86 32.07 5.17
CA MET A 400 9.47 30.66 5.22
C MET A 400 8.97 30.21 3.84
N ASP A 401 9.62 29.20 3.27
CA ASP A 401 9.24 28.54 2.01
C ASP A 401 9.31 27.03 2.22
N ILE A 402 8.15 26.43 2.48
CA ILE A 402 8.08 25.02 2.88
C ILE A 402 8.08 24.13 1.64
N VAL A 403 9.17 23.42 1.45
CA VAL A 403 9.34 22.42 0.40
C VAL A 403 9.14 21.01 0.96
N THR A 404 8.77 20.07 0.09
CA THR A 404 8.63 18.65 0.47
C THR A 404 10.02 18.09 0.79
N PHE A 405 10.15 17.28 1.84
CA PHE A 405 11.38 16.57 2.14
C PHE A 405 11.70 15.55 1.04
N GLU A 406 12.68 15.92 0.20
CA GLU A 406 13.31 15.07 -0.78
C GLU A 406 14.71 14.74 -0.26
N PRO A 407 15.05 13.46 -0.02
CA PRO A 407 16.40 13.09 0.39
C PRO A 407 17.34 13.31 -0.79
N THR A 408 17.95 14.48 -0.87
CA THR A 408 18.78 14.88 -2.03
C THR A 408 20.07 14.05 -2.14
N VAL A 409 20.43 13.27 -1.11
CA VAL A 409 21.76 12.63 -1.01
C VAL A 409 21.74 11.15 -0.62
N LEU A 410 20.58 10.55 -0.33
CA LEU A 410 20.52 9.11 0.05
C LEU A 410 20.42 8.23 -1.20
N SER A 411 21.44 8.26 -2.05
CA SER A 411 21.58 7.35 -3.19
C SER A 411 22.27 6.06 -2.72
N GLY A 412 21.50 5.09 -2.22
CA GLY A 412 22.01 3.79 -1.77
C GLY A 412 21.26 3.24 -0.56
N ALA A 413 21.72 2.10 -0.02
CA ALA A 413 21.15 1.37 1.13
C ALA A 413 20.99 2.19 2.44
N GLU A 414 21.28 3.49 2.41
CA GLU A 414 21.20 4.45 3.51
C GLU A 414 19.85 5.17 3.62
N ALA A 415 18.85 4.84 2.78
CA ALA A 415 17.49 5.39 2.94
C ALA A 415 16.88 5.10 4.34
N ASP A 416 17.44 4.14 5.08
CA ASP A 416 17.03 3.78 6.44
C ASP A 416 17.69 4.64 7.54
N THR A 417 18.73 5.44 7.23
CA THR A 417 19.53 6.16 8.22
C THR A 417 19.00 7.55 8.57
N MET A 418 17.90 8.01 7.97
CA MET A 418 17.39 9.35 8.22
C MET A 418 17.18 9.61 9.72
N ASP A 419 17.80 10.68 10.20
CA ASP A 419 17.92 11.03 11.61
C ASP A 419 17.32 12.41 11.95
N GLN A 420 17.40 12.80 13.22
CA GLN A 420 16.86 14.09 13.67
C GLN A 420 17.60 15.29 13.07
N GLU A 421 18.89 15.15 12.75
CA GLU A 421 19.70 16.22 12.18
C GLU A 421 19.29 16.53 10.75
N ASP A 422 19.00 15.51 9.94
CA ASP A 422 18.48 15.64 8.58
C ASP A 422 17.16 16.41 8.56
N VAL A 423 16.24 16.03 9.44
CA VAL A 423 14.94 16.68 9.56
C VAL A 423 15.10 18.11 10.08
N ALA A 424 15.98 18.35 11.07
CA ALA A 424 16.24 19.69 11.58
C ALA A 424 16.83 20.62 10.50
N ARG A 425 17.83 20.13 9.73
CA ARG A 425 18.41 20.84 8.59
C ARG A 425 17.33 21.21 7.57
N HIS A 426 16.46 20.28 7.21
CA HIS A 426 15.40 20.53 6.25
C HIS A 426 14.41 21.61 6.72
N TYR A 427 13.93 21.54 7.96
CA TYR A 427 13.02 22.56 8.49
C TYR A 427 13.69 23.94 8.58
N ALA A 428 14.97 23.98 8.97
CA ALA A 428 15.75 25.22 8.98
C ALA A 428 15.92 25.80 7.58
N GLN A 429 16.21 24.97 6.56
CA GLN A 429 16.27 25.37 5.16
C GLN A 429 14.92 25.89 4.62
N CYS A 430 13.80 25.35 5.12
CA CYS A 430 12.46 25.84 4.81
C CYS A 430 12.13 27.19 5.50
N GLY A 431 13.03 27.74 6.32
CA GLY A 431 12.80 29.00 7.05
C GLY A 431 11.95 28.85 8.31
N LEU A 432 11.83 27.65 8.89
CA LEU A 432 11.18 27.48 10.19
C LEU A 432 12.07 28.07 11.28
N THR A 433 11.64 29.15 11.91
CA THR A 433 12.40 29.78 13.01
C THR A 433 12.27 28.99 14.31
N VAL A 434 13.25 29.13 15.20
CA VAL A 434 13.21 28.51 16.55
C VAL A 434 11.96 28.94 17.33
N ALA A 435 11.61 30.23 17.29
CA ALA A 435 10.42 30.75 17.96
C ALA A 435 9.13 30.12 17.42
N GLN A 436 8.98 29.98 16.11
CA GLN A 436 7.82 29.32 15.50
C GLN A 436 7.76 27.83 15.84
N ALA A 437 8.92 27.15 15.89
CA ALA A 437 8.98 25.76 16.29
C ALA A 437 8.46 25.58 17.72
N GLU A 438 8.96 26.38 18.67
CA GLU A 438 8.60 26.32 20.09
C GLU A 438 7.13 26.72 20.36
N GLU A 439 6.65 27.76 19.67
CA GLU A 439 5.28 28.26 19.85
C GLU A 439 4.24 27.31 19.23
N CYS A 440 4.51 26.79 18.03
CA CYS A 440 3.51 26.06 17.24
C CYS A 440 3.81 24.55 17.13
N VAL A 441 5.03 24.19 16.71
CA VAL A 441 5.34 22.82 16.26
C VAL A 441 5.59 21.87 17.41
N GLU A 442 6.34 22.28 18.43
CA GLU A 442 6.69 21.43 19.57
C GLU A 442 5.45 21.01 20.39
N PRO A 443 4.53 21.92 20.78
CA PRO A 443 3.32 21.54 21.49
C PRO A 443 2.42 20.60 20.68
N TRP A 444 2.29 20.86 19.38
CA TRP A 444 1.53 20.00 18.47
C TRP A 444 2.16 18.60 18.34
N ALA A 445 3.48 18.50 18.21
CA ALA A 445 4.18 17.22 18.09
C ALA A 445 4.07 16.38 19.38
N ALA A 446 4.15 17.02 20.55
CA ALA A 446 3.94 16.37 21.84
C ALA A 446 2.52 15.79 21.96
N GLU A 447 1.50 16.57 21.59
CA GLU A 447 0.12 16.09 21.56
C GLU A 447 -0.09 14.99 20.53
N TYR A 448 0.53 15.10 19.35
CA TYR A 448 0.47 14.06 18.31
C TYR A 448 1.02 12.73 18.82
N ARG A 449 2.18 12.76 19.51
CA ARG A 449 2.80 11.58 20.13
C ARG A 449 1.84 10.95 21.16
N ARG A 450 1.30 11.76 22.07
CA ARG A 450 0.33 11.32 23.09
C ARG A 450 -0.90 10.65 22.50
N GLN A 451 -1.50 11.23 21.45
CA GLN A 451 -2.67 10.64 20.78
C GLN A 451 -2.34 9.32 20.10
N ARG A 452 -1.15 9.18 19.50
CA ARG A 452 -0.70 7.93 18.86
C ARG A 452 -0.52 6.82 19.90
N GLU A 453 0.08 7.12 21.05
CA GLU A 453 0.25 6.18 22.17
C GLU A 453 -1.10 5.74 22.75
N GLN A 454 -2.04 6.67 22.95
CA GLN A 454 -3.40 6.33 23.40
C GLN A 454 -4.13 5.40 22.41
N LYS A 455 -4.01 5.66 21.11
CA LYS A 455 -4.58 4.78 20.08
C LYS A 455 -3.95 3.39 20.11
N HIS A 456 -2.64 3.31 20.35
CA HIS A 456 -1.93 2.04 20.49
C HIS A 456 -2.42 1.26 21.71
N ARG A 457 -2.49 1.89 22.88
CA ARG A 457 -2.99 1.27 24.11
C ARG A 457 -4.42 0.76 23.98
N LYS A 458 -5.33 1.56 23.42
CA LYS A 458 -6.72 1.12 23.15
C LYS A 458 -6.79 -0.08 22.22
N LYS A 459 -5.87 -0.18 21.26
CA LYS A 459 -5.79 -1.33 20.36
C LYS A 459 -5.28 -2.58 21.09
N GLU A 460 -4.27 -2.44 21.94
CA GLU A 460 -3.76 -3.54 22.77
C GLU A 460 -4.82 -4.04 23.77
N GLU A 461 -5.60 -3.14 24.37
CA GLU A 461 -6.74 -3.47 25.24
C GLU A 461 -7.87 -4.18 24.49
N GLN A 462 -8.07 -3.88 23.20
CA GLN A 462 -9.08 -4.55 22.36
C GLN A 462 -8.63 -5.93 21.86
N ASP A 463 -7.31 -6.13 21.70
CA ASP A 463 -6.71 -7.39 21.25
C ASP A 463 -6.47 -8.39 22.40
N SER A 464 -6.59 -7.95 23.67
CA SER A 464 -6.47 -8.77 24.89
C SER A 464 -7.82 -9.30 25.35
#